data_AF-A0A7W9DNI1-F1
#
_entry.id   AF-A0A7W9DNI1-F1
#
_cell.length_a   1.000
_cell.length_b   1.000
_cell.length_c   1.000
_cell.angle_alpha   90.00
_cell.angle_beta   90.00
_cell.angle_gamma   90.00
#
_symmetry.space_group_name_H-M   'P 1'
#
loop_
_entity.id
_entity.type
_entity.pdbx_description
1 polymer ?
#
loop_
_entity_poly.entity_id
_entity_poly.type
_entity_poly.pdbx_seq_one_letter_code
_entity_poly.pdbx_strand_id
1 'polypeptide(L)'
;MGEFVGVDPANLRELAVRLQRLHAVLARYGPAMQQKMQKWGSGLDYTALPRLLDEALNDARDMEARTTRAFDLAARAAGGADAPPHHAPAAGATVELDWTASGHSAHQAGHDAATLDAALAAGPERADTRTHPVRESLVRHLNDGSYLGAFWAGACPLALRAARSLARRAGAAMFSAESAGILRALGASLASATQMRKGTGKDRRPLMSDETRAAIIGHDDLWSVAMLFKYGPRGNAWDSRFLAEMVRAVLDARAAGALDVPLPEPTEDNAARLARRRAEFDPVVAVLGRASENGQAARHVLGCPVTGPSYAAMLVDDGWRAPGEGPDLGGPVGDFLTAAVSAGRGVTEDAKESAWSVVTIVRAASEFGDRRPGAALPDGVRAALAFTADRYLPDLAAPGPGNEARPPAGSPPGSWTPHVAEADLTRFVHHAFPDPRDAAAFLARVAEHRTGRGPDPGIVGG
;
A
#
# COMPACT_ATOMS: atom_id res chain seq x y z
N MET A 1 -10.54 28.71 -37.45
CA MET A 1 -9.21 28.86 -38.08
C MET A 1 -8.20 28.63 -36.98
N GLY A 2 -7.52 27.47 -36.97
CA GLY A 2 -6.48 27.18 -36.00
C GLY A 2 -5.24 28.01 -36.32
N GLU A 3 -4.69 28.69 -35.32
CA GLU A 3 -3.39 29.36 -35.43
C GLU A 3 -2.31 28.29 -35.53
N PHE A 4 -1.82 28.05 -36.73
CA PHE A 4 -0.67 27.19 -36.95
C PHE A 4 0.59 28.03 -36.72
N VAL A 5 1.34 27.71 -35.67
CA VAL A 5 2.61 28.35 -35.37
C VAL A 5 3.71 27.41 -35.83
N GLY A 6 4.63 27.90 -36.67
CA GLY A 6 5.87 27.18 -36.97
C GLY A 6 6.73 27.12 -35.71
N VAL A 7 6.91 25.94 -35.13
CA VAL A 7 7.66 25.76 -33.89
C VAL A 7 8.87 24.86 -34.09
N ASP A 8 9.97 25.23 -33.43
CA ASP A 8 11.15 24.39 -33.28
C ASP A 8 10.92 23.41 -32.10
N PRO A 9 10.91 22.08 -32.34
CA PRO A 9 10.74 21.08 -31.29
C PRO A 9 11.76 21.19 -30.15
N ALA A 10 12.99 21.65 -30.42
CA ALA A 10 14.02 21.82 -29.40
C ALA A 10 13.69 22.96 -28.43
N ASN A 11 13.17 24.09 -28.95
CA ASN A 11 12.74 25.22 -28.13
C ASN A 11 11.51 24.88 -27.27
N LEU A 12 10.56 24.11 -27.82
CA LEU A 12 9.42 23.60 -27.06
C LEU A 12 9.87 22.69 -25.91
N ARG A 13 10.84 21.81 -26.16
CA ARG A 13 11.42 20.94 -25.12
C ARG A 13 12.06 21.75 -24.01
N GLU A 14 12.83 22.78 -24.36
CA GLU A 14 13.45 23.65 -23.36
C GLU A 14 12.39 24.39 -22.52
N LEU A 15 11.32 24.89 -23.16
CA LEU A 15 10.21 25.54 -22.46
C LEU A 15 9.51 24.58 -21.49
N ALA A 16 9.21 23.35 -21.92
CA ALA A 16 8.61 22.33 -21.07
C ALA A 16 9.50 22.03 -19.83
N VAL A 17 10.81 21.88 -20.02
CA VAL A 17 11.77 21.67 -18.92
C VAL A 17 11.79 22.86 -17.96
N ARG A 18 11.74 24.09 -18.47
CA ARG A 18 11.72 25.31 -17.64
C ARG A 18 10.43 25.40 -16.82
N LEU A 19 9.28 25.08 -17.40
CA LEU A 19 7.99 25.03 -16.68
C LEU A 19 7.96 23.94 -15.62
N GLN A 20 8.49 22.74 -15.92
CA GLN A 20 8.63 21.66 -14.93
C GLN A 20 9.53 22.08 -13.75
N ARG A 21 10.65 22.76 -14.03
CA ARG A 21 11.53 23.30 -12.97
C ARG A 21 10.82 24.34 -12.13
N LEU A 22 10.05 25.24 -12.75
CA LEU A 22 9.25 26.23 -12.04
C LEU A 22 8.26 25.55 -11.09
N HIS A 23 7.50 24.55 -11.57
CA HIS A 23 6.60 23.77 -10.73
C HIS A 23 7.34 23.10 -9.58
N ALA A 24 8.47 22.43 -9.83
CA ALA A 24 9.24 21.74 -8.78
C ALA A 24 9.72 22.69 -7.68
N VAL A 25 10.17 23.89 -8.05
CA VAL A 25 10.56 24.95 -7.10
C VAL A 25 9.33 25.40 -6.29
N LEU A 26 8.21 25.68 -6.95
CA LEU A 26 6.97 26.12 -6.28
C LEU A 26 6.42 25.04 -5.35
N ALA A 27 6.40 23.77 -5.76
CA ALA A 27 5.94 22.65 -4.93
C ALA A 27 6.81 22.46 -3.68
N ARG A 28 8.14 22.61 -3.83
CA ARG A 28 9.09 22.49 -2.71
C ARG A 28 8.94 23.60 -1.68
N TYR A 29 8.77 24.85 -2.13
CA TYR A 29 8.77 26.02 -1.24
C TYR A 29 7.38 26.51 -0.87
N GLY A 30 6.33 26.10 -1.60
CA GLY A 30 4.93 26.50 -1.40
C GLY A 30 4.43 26.32 0.02
N PRO A 31 4.55 25.12 0.62
CA PRO A 31 4.11 24.88 2.00
C PRO A 31 4.82 25.78 3.01
N ALA A 32 6.13 25.99 2.84
CA ALA A 32 6.93 26.86 3.73
C ALA A 32 6.56 28.34 3.58
N MET A 33 6.26 28.79 2.36
CA MET A 33 5.76 30.15 2.10
C MET A 33 4.40 30.35 2.76
N GLN A 34 3.46 29.42 2.56
CA GLN A 34 2.14 29.48 3.18
C GLN A 34 2.23 29.52 4.71
N GLN A 35 3.05 28.66 5.31
CA GLN A 35 3.25 28.61 6.76
C GLN A 35 3.83 29.92 7.30
N LYS A 36 4.85 30.50 6.64
CA LYS A 36 5.46 31.77 7.07
C LYS A 36 4.50 32.94 6.93
N MET A 37 3.74 32.99 5.84
CA MET A 37 2.81 34.09 5.58
C MET A 37 1.58 34.05 6.50
N GLN A 38 1.09 32.85 6.86
CA GLN A 38 0.10 32.67 7.93
C GLN A 38 0.65 33.14 9.28
N LYS A 39 1.89 32.78 9.61
CA LYS A 39 2.55 33.22 10.85
C LYS A 39 2.70 34.75 10.94
N TRP A 40 2.86 35.43 9.80
CA TRP A 40 2.99 36.90 9.73
C TRP A 40 1.66 37.65 9.64
N GLY A 41 0.51 36.95 9.66
CA GLY A 41 -0.80 37.59 9.59
C GLY A 41 -1.06 38.30 8.26
N SER A 42 -0.48 37.82 7.16
CA SER A 42 -0.69 38.41 5.84
C SER A 42 -2.18 38.40 5.45
N GLY A 43 -2.68 39.53 4.92
CA GLY A 43 -4.05 39.68 4.41
C GLY A 43 -4.26 39.15 2.99
N LEU A 44 -3.25 38.56 2.36
CA LEU A 44 -3.37 37.94 1.04
C LEU A 44 -4.05 36.56 1.15
N ASP A 45 -4.94 36.25 0.21
CA ASP A 45 -5.60 34.95 0.11
C ASP A 45 -4.68 33.94 -0.60
N TYR A 46 -4.22 32.94 0.15
CA TYR A 46 -3.32 31.89 -0.33
C TYR A 46 -4.05 30.59 -0.68
N THR A 47 -5.38 30.56 -0.62
CA THR A 47 -6.17 29.37 -1.00
C THR A 47 -6.02 29.02 -2.48
N ALA A 48 -5.64 29.99 -3.32
CA ALA A 48 -5.39 29.80 -4.74
C ALA A 48 -4.01 29.18 -5.07
N LEU A 49 -3.05 29.16 -4.13
CA LEU A 49 -1.70 28.66 -4.41
C LEU A 49 -1.69 27.19 -4.89
N PRO A 50 -2.37 26.24 -4.23
CA PRO A 50 -2.46 24.87 -4.72
C PRO A 50 -2.98 24.79 -6.16
N ARG A 51 -4.04 25.56 -6.49
CA ARG A 51 -4.60 25.64 -7.84
C ARG A 51 -3.59 26.16 -8.85
N LEU A 52 -2.84 27.22 -8.53
CA LEU A 52 -1.82 27.78 -9.42
C LEU A 52 -0.63 26.83 -9.61
N LEU A 53 -0.28 26.03 -8.59
CA LEU A 53 0.73 24.98 -8.72
C LEU A 53 0.28 23.88 -9.68
N ASP A 54 -1.00 23.48 -9.60
CA ASP A 54 -1.61 22.51 -10.50
C ASP A 54 -1.70 23.06 -11.93
N GLU A 55 -2.06 24.34 -12.11
CA GLU A 55 -2.09 25.02 -13.40
C GLU A 55 -0.69 25.08 -14.04
N ALA A 56 0.34 25.48 -13.28
CA ALA A 56 1.72 25.50 -13.79
C ALA A 56 2.22 24.10 -14.20
N LEU A 57 1.78 23.06 -13.49
CA LEU A 57 2.08 21.67 -13.85
C LEU A 57 1.35 21.24 -15.13
N ASN A 58 0.08 21.61 -15.28
CA ASN A 58 -0.70 21.36 -16.47
C ASN A 58 -0.09 22.08 -17.69
N ASP A 59 0.34 23.34 -17.54
CA ASP A 59 1.03 24.08 -18.60
C ASP A 59 2.34 23.39 -19.02
N ALA A 60 3.12 22.91 -18.04
CA ALA A 60 4.35 22.17 -18.31
C ALA A 60 4.08 20.88 -19.10
N ARG A 61 3.02 20.15 -18.74
CA ARG A 61 2.59 18.92 -19.41
C ARG A 61 2.06 19.19 -20.81
N ASP A 62 1.25 20.23 -20.98
CA ASP A 62 0.75 20.61 -22.28
C ASP A 62 1.91 21.00 -23.21
N MET A 63 2.93 21.70 -22.70
CA MET A 63 4.14 21.99 -23.46
C MET A 63 4.96 20.73 -23.79
N GLU A 64 5.04 19.76 -22.89
CA GLU A 64 5.70 18.47 -23.16
C GLU A 64 4.95 17.63 -24.23
N ALA A 65 3.62 17.62 -24.18
CA ALA A 65 2.79 16.94 -25.19
C ALA A 65 2.94 17.59 -26.56
N ARG A 66 2.90 18.94 -26.61
CA ARG A 66 3.18 19.72 -27.82
C ARG A 66 4.58 19.44 -28.36
N THR A 67 5.58 19.35 -27.47
CA THR A 67 6.96 18.98 -27.83
C THR A 67 7.01 17.61 -28.49
N THR A 68 6.39 16.59 -27.88
CA THR A 68 6.39 15.22 -28.41
C THR A 68 5.76 15.17 -29.80
N ARG A 69 4.59 15.79 -29.97
CA ARG A 69 3.91 15.87 -31.26
C ARG A 69 4.74 16.64 -32.30
N ALA A 70 5.46 17.68 -31.90
CA ALA A 70 6.35 18.41 -32.78
C ALA A 70 7.52 17.53 -33.27
N PHE A 71 8.11 16.70 -32.39
CA PHE A 71 9.12 15.72 -32.79
C PHE A 71 8.56 14.64 -33.73
N ASP A 72 7.35 14.13 -33.47
CA ASP A 72 6.71 13.14 -34.34
C ASP A 72 6.44 13.71 -35.74
N LEU A 73 5.96 14.95 -35.82
CA LEU A 73 5.74 15.65 -37.09
C LEU A 73 7.06 15.89 -37.83
N ALA A 74 8.11 16.27 -37.10
CA ALA A 74 9.42 16.52 -37.70
C ALA A 74 10.04 15.22 -38.26
N ALA A 75 9.88 14.11 -37.53
CA ALA A 75 10.32 12.79 -37.98
C ALA A 75 9.55 12.34 -39.25
N ARG A 76 8.23 12.54 -39.30
CA ARG A 76 7.40 12.24 -40.48
C ARG A 76 7.75 13.11 -41.69
N ALA A 77 8.10 14.37 -41.47
CA ALA A 77 8.54 15.29 -42.52
C ALA A 77 9.94 14.93 -43.07
N ALA A 78 10.81 14.33 -42.25
CA ALA A 78 12.17 13.96 -42.62
C ALA A 78 12.28 12.59 -43.34
N GLY A 79 11.29 11.72 -43.24
CA GLY A 79 11.25 10.42 -43.93
C GLY A 79 9.92 9.71 -43.73
N GLY A 80 9.17 9.48 -44.81
CA GLY A 80 7.79 8.98 -44.77
C GLY A 80 7.63 7.67 -43.99
N ALA A 81 6.50 7.55 -43.29
CA ALA A 81 5.85 6.44 -42.54
C ALA A 81 6.68 5.34 -41.83
N ASP A 82 7.86 4.96 -42.31
CA ASP A 82 8.69 3.83 -41.86
C ASP A 82 10.00 4.26 -41.17
N ALA A 83 10.20 5.55 -40.87
CA ALA A 83 11.39 6.02 -40.17
C ALA A 83 11.38 5.61 -38.67
N PRO A 84 12.49 5.08 -38.11
CA PRO A 84 12.57 4.68 -36.71
C PRO A 84 12.39 5.87 -35.74
N PRO A 85 11.79 5.67 -34.55
CA PRO A 85 11.27 6.73 -33.66
C PRO A 85 12.31 7.63 -32.97
N HIS A 86 13.57 7.67 -33.42
CA HIS A 86 14.66 8.37 -32.73
C HIS A 86 15.58 9.22 -33.62
N HIS A 87 15.21 9.51 -34.87
CA HIS A 87 15.96 10.53 -35.61
C HIS A 87 15.62 11.92 -35.09
N ALA A 88 16.61 12.55 -34.45
CA ALA A 88 16.52 13.96 -34.10
C ALA A 88 16.32 14.77 -35.39
N PRO A 89 15.33 15.68 -35.44
CA PRO A 89 15.13 16.52 -36.61
C PRO A 89 16.38 17.37 -36.86
N ALA A 90 16.61 17.72 -38.13
CA ALA A 90 17.67 18.65 -38.48
C ALA A 90 17.51 19.94 -37.65
N ALA A 91 18.63 20.45 -37.10
CA ALA A 91 18.62 21.65 -36.28
C ALA A 91 17.95 22.81 -37.04
N GLY A 92 16.93 23.42 -36.44
CA GLY A 92 16.16 24.52 -37.04
C GLY A 92 14.96 24.08 -37.90
N ALA A 93 14.60 22.80 -37.94
CA ALA A 93 13.37 22.36 -38.60
C ALA A 93 12.14 22.88 -37.85
N THR A 94 11.38 23.76 -38.49
CA THR A 94 10.09 24.23 -37.99
C THR A 94 8.99 23.25 -38.44
N VAL A 95 8.13 22.85 -37.50
CA VAL A 95 6.95 22.03 -37.79
C VAL A 95 5.69 22.82 -37.57
N GLU A 96 4.70 22.57 -38.43
CA GLU A 96 3.37 23.13 -38.30
C GLU A 96 2.62 22.36 -37.20
N LEU A 97 2.56 22.94 -36.01
CA LEU A 97 1.93 22.32 -34.86
C LEU A 97 0.54 22.92 -34.64
N ASP A 98 -0.47 22.06 -34.58
CA ASP A 98 -1.78 22.42 -34.07
C ASP A 98 -1.66 22.76 -32.57
N TRP A 99 -1.74 24.05 -32.25
CA TRP A 99 -1.57 24.58 -30.90
C TRP A 99 -2.68 24.14 -29.93
N THR A 100 -3.81 23.66 -30.47
CA THR A 100 -4.94 23.11 -29.70
C THR A 100 -4.65 21.70 -29.17
N ALA A 101 -3.53 21.09 -29.57
CA ALA A 101 -2.96 19.92 -28.91
C ALA A 101 -2.70 20.26 -27.44
N SER A 102 -3.66 19.90 -26.60
CA SER A 102 -3.63 20.01 -25.16
C SER A 102 -3.15 18.66 -24.64
N GLY A 103 -2.18 18.69 -23.73
CA GLY A 103 -1.66 17.54 -23.00
C GLY A 103 -2.66 17.12 -21.94
N HIS A 104 -3.92 16.88 -22.34
CA HIS A 104 -4.95 16.33 -21.48
C HIS A 104 -4.40 15.04 -20.90
N SER A 105 -4.04 15.08 -19.62
CA SER A 105 -3.36 13.96 -18.98
C SER A 105 -4.28 12.73 -18.95
N ALA A 106 -5.60 12.94 -19.05
CA ALA A 106 -6.59 11.89 -19.30
C ALA A 106 -6.47 11.21 -20.68
N HIS A 107 -6.12 11.95 -21.73
CA HIS A 107 -5.88 11.37 -23.06
C HIS A 107 -4.59 10.54 -23.08
N GLN A 108 -3.51 11.06 -22.48
CA GLN A 108 -2.26 10.30 -22.30
C GLN A 108 -2.51 9.01 -21.51
N ALA A 109 -3.32 9.08 -20.44
CA ALA A 109 -3.71 7.91 -19.69
C ALA A 109 -4.42 6.85 -20.55
N GLY A 110 -5.29 7.26 -21.47
CA GLY A 110 -5.93 6.36 -22.44
C GLY A 110 -4.93 5.72 -23.40
N HIS A 111 -3.96 6.50 -23.90
CA HIS A 111 -2.87 6.00 -24.74
C HIS A 111 -1.99 4.98 -24.00
N ASP A 112 -1.64 5.27 -22.74
CA ASP A 112 -0.82 4.38 -21.92
C ASP A 112 -1.56 3.11 -21.53
N ALA A 113 -2.87 3.19 -21.29
CA ALA A 113 -3.74 2.03 -21.11
C ALA A 113 -3.71 1.10 -22.34
N ALA A 114 -3.88 1.68 -23.54
CA ALA A 114 -3.81 0.92 -24.80
C ALA A 114 -2.40 0.34 -25.04
N THR A 115 -1.35 1.10 -24.71
CA THR A 115 0.04 0.63 -24.81
C THR A 115 0.30 -0.53 -23.85
N LEU A 116 -0.22 -0.45 -22.62
CA LEU A 116 -0.16 -1.54 -21.64
C LEU A 116 -0.88 -2.78 -22.18
N ASP A 117 -2.08 -2.63 -22.75
CA ASP A 117 -2.80 -3.76 -23.33
C ASP A 117 -1.99 -4.44 -24.45
N ALA A 118 -1.46 -3.65 -25.38
CA ALA A 118 -0.62 -4.15 -26.47
C ALA A 118 0.67 -4.83 -25.96
N ALA A 119 1.23 -4.36 -24.85
CA ALA A 119 2.39 -4.99 -24.19
C ALA A 119 2.01 -6.30 -23.48
N LEU A 120 0.82 -6.37 -22.87
CA LEU A 120 0.27 -7.57 -22.23
C LEU A 120 -0.27 -8.60 -23.25
N ALA A 121 -0.49 -8.22 -24.49
CA ALA A 121 -0.78 -9.13 -25.61
C ALA A 121 0.49 -9.60 -26.36
N ALA A 122 1.59 -8.85 -26.28
CA ALA A 122 2.83 -9.17 -27.02
C ALA A 122 3.57 -10.42 -26.49
N GLY A 123 4.35 -11.07 -27.35
CA GLY A 123 5.28 -12.13 -26.96
C GLY A 123 6.42 -11.63 -26.04
N PRO A 124 7.15 -12.53 -25.35
CA PRO A 124 8.10 -12.20 -24.28
C PRO A 124 9.18 -11.21 -24.70
N GLU A 125 9.75 -11.33 -25.90
CA GLU A 125 10.84 -10.45 -26.38
C GLU A 125 10.41 -8.99 -26.63
N ARG A 126 9.13 -8.76 -26.95
CA ARG A 126 8.61 -7.41 -27.30
C ARG A 126 7.90 -6.72 -26.15
N ALA A 127 7.61 -7.46 -25.07
CA ALA A 127 6.88 -6.93 -23.92
C ALA A 127 7.70 -5.88 -23.17
N ASP A 128 8.95 -6.19 -22.85
CA ASP A 128 9.83 -5.35 -22.03
C ASP A 128 10.05 -3.96 -22.68
N THR A 129 10.29 -3.93 -23.99
CA THR A 129 10.43 -2.67 -24.75
C THR A 129 9.13 -1.85 -24.77
N ARG A 130 7.97 -2.51 -24.74
CA ARG A 130 6.66 -1.85 -24.81
C ARG A 130 6.12 -1.41 -23.45
N THR A 131 6.55 -2.06 -22.35
CA THR A 131 6.19 -1.63 -20.99
C THR A 131 7.00 -0.45 -20.50
N HIS A 132 8.22 -0.25 -21.05
CA HIS A 132 9.11 0.82 -20.62
C HIS A 132 8.47 2.23 -20.71
N PRO A 133 7.84 2.65 -21.83
CA PRO A 133 7.21 3.97 -21.91
C PRO A 133 6.06 4.15 -20.93
N VAL A 134 5.25 3.09 -20.73
CA VAL A 134 4.14 3.10 -19.76
C VAL A 134 4.67 3.29 -18.34
N ARG A 135 5.76 2.58 -18.00
CA ARG A 135 6.43 2.71 -16.70
C ARG A 135 6.90 4.14 -16.44
N GLU A 136 7.58 4.75 -17.41
CA GLU A 136 8.07 6.13 -17.28
C GLU A 136 6.92 7.13 -17.13
N SER A 137 5.85 6.95 -17.91
CA SER A 137 4.67 7.81 -17.84
C SER A 137 3.98 7.70 -16.47
N LEU A 138 3.70 6.49 -15.98
CA LEU A 138 3.12 6.27 -14.65
C LEU A 138 3.93 6.95 -13.54
N VAL A 139 5.26 6.84 -13.59
CA VAL A 139 6.16 7.48 -12.61
C VAL A 139 6.11 9.01 -12.70
N ARG A 140 6.05 9.57 -13.92
CA ARG A 140 5.92 11.02 -14.14
C ARG A 140 4.58 11.56 -13.63
N HIS A 141 3.53 10.76 -13.70
CA HIS A 141 2.16 11.15 -13.36
C HIS A 141 1.70 10.70 -11.96
N LEU A 142 2.62 10.32 -11.06
CA LEU A 142 2.23 9.92 -9.69
C LEU A 142 1.49 11.01 -8.91
N ASN A 143 1.68 12.29 -9.23
CA ASN A 143 0.98 13.40 -8.59
C ASN A 143 -0.13 14.01 -9.47
N ASP A 144 -0.59 13.27 -10.48
CA ASP A 144 -1.57 13.74 -11.47
C ASP A 144 -2.93 13.08 -11.28
N GLY A 145 -3.86 13.75 -10.60
CA GLY A 145 -5.20 13.22 -10.39
C GLY A 145 -5.98 13.01 -11.69
N SER A 146 -5.78 13.85 -12.70
CA SER A 146 -6.49 13.75 -13.99
C SER A 146 -5.99 12.54 -14.77
N TYR A 147 -4.68 12.34 -14.85
CA TYR A 147 -4.07 11.15 -15.44
C TYR A 147 -4.46 9.89 -14.69
N LEU A 148 -4.21 9.82 -13.37
CA LEU A 148 -4.42 8.60 -12.58
C LEU A 148 -5.90 8.21 -12.54
N GLY A 149 -6.80 9.20 -12.47
CA GLY A 149 -8.24 8.96 -12.53
C GLY A 149 -8.68 8.34 -13.86
N ALA A 150 -8.16 8.85 -14.98
CA ALA A 150 -8.46 8.28 -16.30
C ALA A 150 -7.77 6.94 -16.54
N PHE A 151 -6.50 6.80 -16.10
CA PHE A 151 -5.71 5.59 -16.26
C PHE A 151 -6.38 4.44 -15.52
N TRP A 152 -6.74 4.60 -14.25
CA TRP A 152 -7.41 3.54 -13.49
C TRP A 152 -8.85 3.30 -13.93
N ALA A 153 -9.53 4.28 -14.54
CA ALA A 153 -10.83 4.02 -15.15
C ALA A 153 -10.74 3.10 -16.39
N GLY A 154 -9.72 3.28 -17.24
CA GLY A 154 -9.57 2.50 -18.48
C GLY A 154 -8.69 1.25 -18.34
N ALA A 155 -7.58 1.34 -17.60
CA ALA A 155 -6.55 0.32 -17.50
C ALA A 155 -6.71 -0.62 -16.30
N CYS A 156 -7.70 -0.43 -15.41
CA CYS A 156 -7.83 -1.25 -14.20
C CYS A 156 -7.81 -2.76 -14.49
N PRO A 157 -8.65 -3.32 -15.38
CA PRO A 157 -8.60 -4.75 -15.69
C PRO A 157 -7.23 -5.22 -16.24
N LEU A 158 -6.52 -4.35 -16.95
CA LEU A 158 -5.19 -4.62 -17.51
C LEU A 158 -4.12 -4.64 -16.42
N ALA A 159 -4.15 -3.67 -15.52
CA ALA A 159 -3.23 -3.58 -14.39
C ALA A 159 -3.39 -4.77 -13.44
N LEU A 160 -4.64 -5.20 -13.17
CA LEU A 160 -4.93 -6.31 -12.27
C LEU A 160 -4.57 -7.69 -12.82
N ARG A 161 -4.39 -7.83 -14.14
CA ARG A 161 -3.87 -9.07 -14.77
C ARG A 161 -2.39 -9.02 -15.14
N ALA A 162 -1.73 -7.87 -14.95
CA ALA A 162 -0.38 -7.63 -15.45
C ALA A 162 0.62 -8.64 -14.88
N ALA A 163 0.59 -8.88 -13.58
CA ALA A 163 1.49 -9.82 -12.92
C ALA A 163 1.37 -11.24 -13.48
N ARG A 164 0.16 -11.80 -13.63
CA ARG A 164 -0.01 -13.16 -14.21
C ARG A 164 0.43 -13.23 -15.66
N SER A 165 0.13 -12.20 -16.45
CA SER A 165 0.60 -12.11 -17.84
C SER A 165 2.12 -12.06 -17.93
N LEU A 166 2.80 -11.29 -17.06
CA LEU A 166 4.26 -11.20 -17.02
C LEU A 166 4.90 -12.49 -16.47
N ALA A 167 4.30 -13.11 -15.45
CA ALA A 167 4.81 -14.32 -14.83
C ALA A 167 4.80 -15.53 -15.75
N ARG A 168 3.72 -15.70 -16.53
CA ARG A 168 3.62 -16.76 -17.55
C ARG A 168 4.73 -16.66 -18.61
N ARG A 169 5.29 -15.48 -18.84
CA ARG A 169 6.35 -15.23 -19.85
C ARG A 169 7.75 -15.49 -19.31
N ALA A 170 8.02 -15.12 -18.07
CA ALA A 170 9.34 -15.24 -17.46
C ALA A 170 9.72 -16.68 -17.09
N GLY A 171 8.77 -17.61 -17.13
CA GLY A 171 8.99 -19.03 -16.86
C GLY A 171 9.70 -19.25 -15.53
N ALA A 172 10.90 -19.81 -15.59
CA ALA A 172 11.67 -20.14 -14.39
C ALA A 172 12.16 -18.93 -13.58
N ALA A 173 12.10 -17.66 -14.01
CA ALA A 173 12.51 -16.52 -13.16
C ALA A 173 11.33 -15.82 -12.45
N MET A 174 10.08 -16.17 -12.79
CA MET A 174 8.82 -15.49 -12.45
C MET A 174 8.73 -14.01 -12.88
N PHE A 175 9.72 -13.15 -12.66
CA PHE A 175 9.74 -11.79 -13.20
C PHE A 175 11.14 -11.37 -13.63
N SER A 176 11.25 -10.73 -14.81
CA SER A 176 12.44 -9.97 -15.19
C SER A 176 12.54 -8.67 -14.36
N ALA A 177 13.71 -8.03 -14.34
CA ALA A 177 13.86 -6.72 -13.71
C ALA A 177 12.92 -5.66 -14.32
N GLU A 178 12.68 -5.74 -15.64
CA GLU A 178 11.75 -4.86 -16.35
C GLU A 178 10.29 -5.14 -15.96
N SER A 179 9.90 -6.43 -15.90
CA SER A 179 8.58 -6.86 -15.41
C SER A 179 8.32 -6.39 -13.98
N ALA A 180 9.30 -6.52 -13.09
CA ALA A 180 9.22 -5.97 -11.73
C ALA A 180 9.15 -4.44 -11.73
N GLY A 181 9.80 -3.78 -12.70
CA GLY A 181 9.77 -2.33 -12.89
C GLY A 181 8.38 -1.81 -13.26
N ILE A 182 7.68 -2.46 -14.18
CA ILE A 182 6.30 -2.08 -14.52
C ILE A 182 5.32 -2.38 -13.37
N LEU A 183 5.46 -3.51 -12.66
CA LEU A 183 4.66 -3.80 -11.47
C LEU A 183 4.87 -2.77 -10.35
N ARG A 184 6.10 -2.30 -10.17
CA ARG A 184 6.43 -1.21 -9.24
C ARG A 184 5.73 0.10 -9.64
N ALA A 185 5.76 0.46 -10.91
CA ALA A 185 5.11 1.68 -11.39
C ALA A 185 3.58 1.61 -11.27
N LEU A 186 2.97 0.46 -11.57
CA LEU A 186 1.54 0.21 -11.35
C LEU A 186 1.18 0.24 -9.86
N GLY A 187 1.99 -0.38 -9.00
CA GLY A 187 1.80 -0.33 -7.55
C GLY A 187 1.90 1.10 -7.00
N ALA A 188 2.87 1.89 -7.46
CA ALA A 188 3.03 3.29 -7.07
C ALA A 188 1.88 4.18 -7.56
N SER A 189 1.42 3.96 -8.80
CA SER A 189 0.29 4.72 -9.36
C SER A 189 -1.02 4.36 -8.66
N LEU A 190 -1.22 3.10 -8.26
CA LEU A 190 -2.36 2.67 -7.46
C LEU A 190 -2.33 3.30 -6.07
N ALA A 191 -1.20 3.18 -5.36
CA ALA A 191 -1.03 3.75 -4.04
C ALA A 191 -1.35 5.25 -4.03
N SER A 192 -0.80 6.00 -4.99
CA SER A 192 -1.09 7.42 -5.14
C SER A 192 -2.56 7.69 -5.43
N ALA A 193 -3.16 6.97 -6.39
CA ALA A 193 -4.58 7.13 -6.74
C ALA A 193 -5.51 6.89 -5.54
N THR A 194 -5.18 5.94 -4.65
CA THR A 194 -5.98 5.66 -3.44
C THR A 194 -5.91 6.77 -2.40
N GLN A 195 -4.81 7.51 -2.32
CA GLN A 195 -4.65 8.64 -1.40
C GLN A 195 -5.26 9.94 -1.93
N MET A 196 -5.32 10.10 -3.26
CA MET A 196 -5.84 11.31 -3.89
C MET A 196 -7.33 11.51 -3.66
N ARG A 197 -7.73 12.78 -3.69
CA ARG A 197 -9.12 13.23 -3.57
C ARG A 197 -9.43 14.26 -4.66
N LYS A 198 -10.64 14.22 -5.22
CA LYS A 198 -11.18 15.24 -6.14
C LYS A 198 -12.07 16.21 -5.39
N GLY A 199 -12.11 17.47 -5.84
CA GLY A 199 -12.92 18.52 -5.25
C GLY A 199 -12.27 19.19 -4.04
N THR A 200 -12.88 20.28 -3.56
CA THR A 200 -12.40 21.07 -2.43
C THR A 200 -13.46 21.11 -1.32
N GLY A 201 -13.01 21.30 -0.07
CA GLY A 201 -13.92 21.44 1.07
C GLY A 201 -14.83 20.24 1.29
N LYS A 202 -16.15 20.47 1.29
CA LYS A 202 -17.18 19.47 1.56
C LYS A 202 -17.40 18.47 0.42
N ASP A 203 -17.04 18.83 -0.81
CA ASP A 203 -17.18 17.97 -2.00
C ASP A 203 -15.97 17.06 -2.22
N ARG A 204 -15.04 17.04 -1.26
CA ARG A 204 -13.81 16.25 -1.30
C ARG A 204 -14.15 14.75 -1.26
N ARG A 205 -13.97 14.07 -2.39
CA ARG A 205 -14.24 12.63 -2.57
C ARG A 205 -13.00 11.88 -3.04
N PRO A 206 -12.90 10.55 -2.84
CA PRO A 206 -11.84 9.72 -3.43
C PRO A 206 -11.64 9.97 -4.94
N LEU A 207 -10.39 9.91 -5.39
CA LEU A 207 -10.06 10.03 -6.82
C LEU A 207 -10.63 8.85 -7.62
N MET A 208 -10.41 7.64 -7.07
CA MET A 208 -10.94 6.39 -7.57
C MET A 208 -12.42 6.29 -7.21
N SER A 209 -13.23 5.79 -8.15
CA SER A 209 -14.65 5.53 -7.88
C SER A 209 -14.81 4.27 -7.01
N ASP A 210 -15.99 4.14 -6.38
CA ASP A 210 -16.31 2.96 -5.59
C ASP A 210 -16.35 1.70 -6.46
N GLU A 211 -16.74 1.80 -7.73
CA GLU A 211 -16.72 0.70 -8.69
C GLU A 211 -15.30 0.24 -9.01
N THR A 212 -14.37 1.18 -9.29
CA THR A 212 -12.96 0.83 -9.51
C THR A 212 -12.37 0.19 -8.27
N ARG A 213 -12.67 0.71 -7.08
CA ARG A 213 -12.21 0.14 -5.82
C ARG A 213 -12.74 -1.29 -5.63
N ALA A 214 -14.05 -1.48 -5.79
CA ALA A 214 -14.68 -2.80 -5.67
C ALA A 214 -14.12 -3.80 -6.69
N ALA A 215 -13.84 -3.37 -7.92
CA ALA A 215 -13.23 -4.21 -8.94
C ALA A 215 -11.83 -4.70 -8.58
N ILE A 216 -11.06 -3.91 -7.80
CA ILE A 216 -9.74 -4.31 -7.31
C ILE A 216 -9.85 -5.24 -6.11
N ILE A 217 -10.70 -4.89 -5.13
CA ILE A 217 -10.87 -5.67 -3.90
C ILE A 217 -11.49 -7.05 -4.20
N GLY A 218 -12.46 -7.10 -5.12
CA GLY A 218 -13.16 -8.33 -5.51
C GLY A 218 -12.64 -8.98 -6.79
N HIS A 219 -11.40 -8.69 -7.21
CA HIS A 219 -10.84 -9.27 -8.43
C HIS A 219 -10.58 -10.78 -8.26
N ASP A 220 -10.92 -11.60 -9.25
CA ASP A 220 -10.73 -13.06 -9.17
C ASP A 220 -9.26 -13.47 -9.03
N ASP A 221 -8.34 -12.72 -9.64
CA ASP A 221 -6.90 -12.96 -9.54
C ASP A 221 -6.24 -12.07 -8.48
N LEU A 222 -6.56 -12.31 -7.20
CA LEU A 222 -5.97 -11.58 -6.08
C LEU A 222 -4.45 -11.77 -5.96
N TRP A 223 -3.90 -12.85 -6.54
CA TRP A 223 -2.45 -13.01 -6.61
C TRP A 223 -1.80 -11.89 -7.43
N SER A 224 -2.34 -11.60 -8.61
CA SER A 224 -1.81 -10.51 -9.44
C SER A 224 -1.97 -9.14 -8.77
N VAL A 225 -3.09 -8.92 -8.09
CA VAL A 225 -3.33 -7.69 -7.32
C VAL A 225 -2.28 -7.55 -6.22
N ALA A 226 -2.03 -8.61 -5.44
CA ALA A 226 -1.03 -8.60 -4.37
C ALA A 226 0.40 -8.34 -4.88
N MET A 227 0.73 -8.71 -6.11
CA MET A 227 2.04 -8.37 -6.70
C MET A 227 2.23 -6.85 -6.89
N LEU A 228 1.14 -6.08 -7.09
CA LEU A 228 1.21 -4.62 -7.09
C LEU A 228 1.61 -4.07 -5.70
N PHE A 229 1.20 -4.73 -4.62
CA PHE A 229 1.61 -4.38 -3.26
C PHE A 229 3.04 -4.83 -2.95
N LYS A 230 3.42 -6.05 -3.36
CA LYS A 230 4.78 -6.58 -3.19
C LYS A 230 5.82 -5.65 -3.81
N TYR A 231 5.62 -5.27 -5.07
CA TYR A 231 6.55 -4.42 -5.82
C TYR A 231 6.32 -2.92 -5.67
N GLY A 232 5.14 -2.52 -5.19
CA GLY A 232 4.76 -1.13 -4.96
C GLY A 232 5.53 -0.45 -3.81
N PRO A 233 5.15 0.80 -3.48
CA PRO A 233 5.79 1.56 -2.43
C PRO A 233 5.50 0.97 -1.04
N ARG A 234 6.22 1.47 -0.02
CA ARG A 234 6.00 1.12 1.37
C ARG A 234 4.57 1.41 1.84
N GLY A 235 4.13 0.71 2.88
CA GLY A 235 2.77 0.78 3.44
C GLY A 235 2.26 2.19 3.74
N ASN A 236 3.14 3.08 4.21
CA ASN A 236 2.80 4.47 4.54
C ASN A 236 2.40 5.32 3.32
N ALA A 237 2.67 4.86 2.09
CA ALA A 237 2.24 5.50 0.85
C ALA A 237 0.83 5.08 0.38
N TRP A 238 0.18 4.15 1.09
CA TRP A 238 -1.16 3.65 0.75
C TRP A 238 -2.23 4.31 1.62
N ASP A 239 -3.45 4.43 1.09
CA ASP A 239 -4.62 4.76 1.91
C ASP A 239 -4.90 3.61 2.90
N SER A 240 -5.01 3.92 4.19
CA SER A 240 -5.11 2.90 5.25
C SER A 240 -6.36 2.04 5.13
N ARG A 241 -7.49 2.61 4.70
CA ARG A 241 -8.76 1.88 4.56
C ARG A 241 -8.75 0.98 3.35
N PHE A 242 -8.21 1.46 2.23
CA PHE A 242 -8.02 0.63 1.04
C PHE A 242 -7.10 -0.56 1.34
N LEU A 243 -5.98 -0.32 2.03
CA LEU A 243 -5.05 -1.39 2.40
C LEU A 243 -5.68 -2.38 3.39
N ALA A 244 -6.47 -1.92 4.35
CA ALA A 244 -7.21 -2.79 5.28
C ALA A 244 -8.25 -3.67 4.55
N GLU A 245 -8.99 -3.12 3.60
CA GLU A 245 -9.92 -3.92 2.77
C GLU A 245 -9.18 -4.96 1.93
N MET A 246 -8.00 -4.62 1.40
CA MET A 246 -7.19 -5.58 0.66
C MET A 246 -6.67 -6.70 1.57
N VAL A 247 -6.22 -6.40 2.79
CA VAL A 247 -5.84 -7.43 3.78
C VAL A 247 -7.00 -8.39 4.01
N ARG A 248 -8.21 -7.86 4.21
CA ARG A 248 -9.42 -8.67 4.41
C ARG A 248 -9.71 -9.58 3.21
N ALA A 249 -9.72 -9.01 2.01
CA ALA A 249 -10.00 -9.76 0.79
C ALA A 249 -9.00 -10.91 0.56
N VAL A 250 -7.70 -10.67 0.77
CA VAL A 250 -6.69 -11.74 0.59
C VAL A 250 -6.75 -12.78 1.71
N LEU A 251 -7.12 -12.41 2.94
CA LEU A 251 -7.34 -13.37 4.04
C LEU A 251 -8.58 -14.23 3.78
N ASP A 252 -9.69 -13.63 3.34
CA ASP A 252 -10.91 -14.35 2.99
C ASP A 252 -10.66 -15.32 1.83
N ALA A 253 -9.94 -14.88 0.80
CA ALA A 253 -9.56 -15.75 -0.32
C ALA A 253 -8.59 -16.87 0.10
N ARG A 254 -7.68 -16.62 1.05
CA ARG A 254 -6.83 -17.66 1.65
C ARG A 254 -7.68 -18.70 2.37
N ALA A 255 -8.60 -18.26 3.22
CA ALA A 255 -9.49 -19.14 3.97
C ALA A 255 -10.40 -19.97 3.03
N ALA A 256 -10.80 -19.39 1.90
CA ALA A 256 -11.57 -20.08 0.85
C ALA A 256 -10.73 -20.99 -0.06
N GLY A 257 -9.39 -20.99 0.07
CA GLY A 257 -8.50 -21.73 -0.84
C GLY A 257 -8.47 -21.20 -2.28
N ALA A 258 -8.87 -19.94 -2.49
CA ALA A 258 -9.00 -19.31 -3.81
C ALA A 258 -7.70 -18.65 -4.32
N LEU A 259 -6.63 -18.67 -3.53
CA LEU A 259 -5.35 -18.06 -3.90
C LEU A 259 -4.49 -19.02 -4.73
N ASP A 260 -4.32 -18.68 -6.00
CA ASP A 260 -3.49 -19.43 -6.94
C ASP A 260 -2.20 -18.68 -7.30
N VAL A 261 -1.05 -19.24 -6.89
CA VAL A 261 0.28 -18.75 -7.29
C VAL A 261 0.69 -19.49 -8.58
N PRO A 262 0.95 -18.80 -9.70
CA PRO A 262 1.19 -19.41 -11.00
C PRO A 262 2.56 -20.09 -11.08
N LEU A 263 2.67 -21.27 -10.47
CA LEU A 263 3.84 -22.13 -10.41
C LEU A 263 3.56 -23.44 -11.16
N PRO A 264 4.59 -24.09 -11.72
CA PRO A 264 4.43 -25.43 -12.28
C PRO A 264 4.13 -26.46 -11.19
N GLU A 265 3.66 -27.65 -11.60
CA GLU A 265 3.46 -28.77 -10.69
C GLU A 265 4.76 -29.20 -9.98
N PRO A 266 4.70 -29.57 -8.70
CA PRO A 266 5.85 -30.05 -7.96
C PRO A 266 6.30 -31.42 -8.46
N THR A 267 7.61 -31.54 -8.69
CA THR A 267 8.33 -32.81 -8.89
C THR A 267 9.29 -33.01 -7.73
N GLU A 268 9.78 -34.24 -7.52
CA GLU A 268 10.78 -34.51 -6.48
C GLU A 268 12.00 -33.57 -6.60
N ASP A 269 12.47 -33.31 -7.83
CA ASP A 269 13.63 -32.46 -8.10
C ASP A 269 13.39 -30.95 -7.85
N ASN A 270 12.14 -30.49 -7.85
CA ASN A 270 11.82 -29.06 -7.81
C ASN A 270 10.98 -28.62 -6.61
N ALA A 271 10.46 -29.56 -5.81
CA ALA A 271 9.49 -29.30 -4.74
C ALA A 271 9.99 -28.23 -3.74
N ALA A 272 11.21 -28.37 -3.24
CA ALA A 272 11.80 -27.40 -2.30
C ALA A 272 11.96 -26.00 -2.91
N ARG A 273 12.31 -25.92 -4.21
CA ARG A 273 12.42 -24.65 -4.92
C ARG A 273 11.05 -24.00 -5.11
N LEU A 274 10.02 -24.78 -5.44
CA LEU A 274 8.66 -24.27 -5.61
C LEU A 274 8.03 -23.86 -4.28
N ALA A 275 8.31 -24.58 -3.18
CA ALA A 275 7.87 -24.19 -1.85
C ALA A 275 8.42 -22.81 -1.46
N ARG A 276 9.73 -22.56 -1.67
CA ARG A 276 10.34 -21.24 -1.46
C ARG A 276 9.70 -20.15 -2.32
N ARG A 277 9.36 -20.44 -3.57
CA ARG A 277 8.68 -19.47 -4.44
C ARG A 277 7.25 -19.19 -4.02
N ARG A 278 6.51 -20.22 -3.62
CA ARG A 278 5.15 -20.04 -3.13
C ARG A 278 5.15 -19.13 -1.91
N ALA A 279 6.13 -19.29 -1.02
CA ALA A 279 6.35 -18.39 0.10
C ALA A 279 6.79 -16.97 -0.31
N GLU A 280 7.74 -16.86 -1.25
CA GLU A 280 8.22 -15.55 -1.75
C GLU A 280 7.09 -14.74 -2.40
N PHE A 281 6.21 -15.41 -3.14
CA PHE A 281 5.11 -14.80 -3.89
C PHE A 281 3.74 -15.06 -3.24
N ASP A 282 3.72 -15.33 -1.93
CA ASP A 282 2.48 -15.47 -1.16
C ASP A 282 1.76 -14.10 -1.15
N PRO A 283 0.52 -14.03 -1.68
CA PRO A 283 -0.17 -12.76 -1.83
C PRO A 283 -0.63 -12.19 -0.49
N VAL A 284 -0.88 -13.02 0.52
CA VAL A 284 -1.24 -12.56 1.86
C VAL A 284 -0.04 -11.93 2.54
N VAL A 285 1.13 -12.58 2.47
CA VAL A 285 2.38 -12.04 3.02
C VAL A 285 2.74 -10.70 2.35
N ALA A 286 2.56 -10.59 1.04
CA ALA A 286 2.82 -9.35 0.30
C ALA A 286 1.97 -8.17 0.82
N VAL A 287 0.67 -8.39 1.05
CA VAL A 287 -0.25 -7.35 1.53
C VAL A 287 -0.06 -7.08 3.03
N LEU A 288 0.11 -8.12 3.86
CA LEU A 288 0.37 -7.97 5.30
C LEU A 288 1.65 -7.19 5.56
N GLY A 289 2.72 -7.42 4.78
CA GLY A 289 3.96 -6.66 4.90
C GLY A 289 3.80 -5.16 4.59
N ARG A 290 2.89 -4.79 3.68
CA ARG A 290 2.54 -3.37 3.47
C ARG A 290 1.65 -2.84 4.58
N ALA A 291 0.72 -3.64 5.07
CA ALA A 291 -0.16 -3.21 6.14
C ALA A 291 0.55 -3.09 7.50
N SER A 292 1.61 -3.86 7.77
CA SER A 292 2.44 -3.68 8.97
C SER A 292 3.24 -2.38 8.94
N GLU A 293 3.71 -1.96 7.76
CA GLU A 293 4.31 -0.63 7.52
C GLU A 293 3.28 0.51 7.63
N ASN A 294 1.98 0.21 7.72
CA ASN A 294 0.88 1.15 7.88
C ASN A 294 -0.01 0.75 9.07
N GLY A 295 0.43 1.08 10.29
CA GLY A 295 -0.28 0.66 11.50
C GLY A 295 -1.77 1.05 11.57
N GLN A 296 -2.20 2.11 10.86
CA GLN A 296 -3.62 2.45 10.72
C GLN A 296 -4.39 1.39 9.93
N ALA A 297 -3.83 0.86 8.84
CA ALA A 297 -4.45 -0.22 8.09
C ALA A 297 -4.60 -1.48 8.95
N ALA A 298 -3.56 -1.87 9.69
CA ALA A 298 -3.62 -3.02 10.60
C ALA A 298 -4.69 -2.86 11.69
N ARG A 299 -4.80 -1.65 12.26
CA ARG A 299 -5.86 -1.28 13.21
C ARG A 299 -7.25 -1.31 12.61
N HIS A 300 -7.44 -0.81 11.40
CA HIS A 300 -8.75 -0.90 10.74
C HIS A 300 -9.21 -2.34 10.53
N VAL A 301 -8.28 -3.30 10.36
CA VAL A 301 -8.61 -4.73 10.24
C VAL A 301 -9.02 -5.32 11.58
N LEU A 302 -8.16 -5.21 12.61
CA LEU A 302 -8.32 -5.93 13.89
C LEU A 302 -9.07 -5.16 14.98
N GLY A 303 -9.09 -3.83 14.87
CA GLY A 303 -9.78 -2.93 15.79
C GLY A 303 -11.30 -2.83 15.56
N CYS A 304 -11.83 -3.53 14.56
CA CYS A 304 -13.27 -3.65 14.35
C CYS A 304 -13.86 -4.70 15.31
N PRO A 305 -14.79 -4.34 16.22
CA PRO A 305 -15.35 -5.30 17.17
C PRO A 305 -16.14 -6.44 16.52
N VAL A 306 -16.68 -6.20 15.32
CA VAL A 306 -17.53 -7.16 14.59
C VAL A 306 -16.71 -8.15 13.79
N THR A 307 -15.78 -7.66 12.96
CA THR A 307 -15.04 -8.51 12.01
C THR A 307 -13.61 -8.84 12.48
N GLY A 308 -13.04 -8.01 13.35
CA GLY A 308 -11.69 -8.16 13.90
C GLY A 308 -11.43 -9.53 14.54
N PRO A 309 -12.35 -10.10 15.36
CA PRO A 309 -12.15 -11.44 15.93
C PRO A 309 -11.90 -12.53 14.88
N SER A 310 -12.65 -12.51 13.77
CA SER A 310 -12.50 -13.51 12.69
C SER A 310 -11.11 -13.41 12.04
N TYR A 311 -10.68 -12.20 11.68
CA TYR A 311 -9.36 -11.99 11.08
C TYR A 311 -8.21 -12.25 12.06
N ALA A 312 -8.37 -11.89 13.34
CA ALA A 312 -7.40 -12.24 14.38
C ALA A 312 -7.25 -13.76 14.51
N ALA A 313 -8.36 -14.52 14.45
CA ALA A 313 -8.31 -15.99 14.51
C ALA A 313 -7.64 -16.64 13.28
N MET A 314 -7.72 -16.02 12.10
CA MET A 314 -6.98 -16.45 10.91
C MET A 314 -5.47 -16.16 11.02
N LEU A 315 -5.11 -15.03 11.63
CA LEU A 315 -3.71 -14.63 11.82
C LEU A 315 -3.04 -15.40 12.98
N VAL A 316 -3.78 -15.65 14.06
CA VAL A 316 -3.36 -16.49 15.19
C VAL A 316 -3.76 -17.94 14.92
N ASP A 317 -3.15 -18.51 13.88
CA ASP A 317 -3.28 -19.91 13.48
C ASP A 317 -1.88 -20.52 13.26
N ASP A 318 -1.78 -21.84 13.20
CA ASP A 318 -0.53 -22.56 12.92
C ASP A 318 -0.26 -22.74 11.40
N GLY A 319 -1.27 -22.45 10.56
CA GLY A 319 -1.22 -22.56 9.10
C GLY A 319 -0.27 -21.60 8.37
N TRP A 320 0.56 -20.84 9.09
CA TRP A 320 1.64 -20.02 8.51
C TRP A 320 2.97 -20.76 8.37
N ARG A 321 3.07 -21.96 8.95
CA ARG A 321 4.17 -22.88 8.68
C ARG A 321 3.86 -23.67 7.41
N ALA A 322 4.76 -23.63 6.44
CA ALA A 322 4.69 -24.57 5.34
C ALA A 322 4.92 -26.01 5.86
N PRO A 323 4.21 -27.03 5.34
CA PRO A 323 4.42 -28.42 5.77
C PRO A 323 5.90 -28.86 5.61
N GLY A 324 6.45 -29.56 6.61
CA GLY A 324 7.84 -30.04 6.61
C GLY A 324 8.85 -28.94 6.97
N GLU A 325 10.03 -28.97 6.35
CA GLU A 325 11.09 -27.94 6.50
C GLU A 325 10.81 -26.67 5.66
N GLY A 326 9.54 -26.38 5.37
CA GLY A 326 9.17 -25.22 4.60
C GLY A 326 9.43 -23.90 5.34
N PRO A 327 9.48 -22.76 4.63
CA PRO A 327 9.70 -21.46 5.25
C PRO A 327 8.56 -21.09 6.22
N ASP A 328 8.92 -20.52 7.37
CA ASP A 328 7.97 -19.95 8.33
C ASP A 328 7.51 -18.56 7.83
N LEU A 329 6.21 -18.43 7.54
CA LEU A 329 5.58 -17.18 7.13
C LEU A 329 5.01 -16.38 8.32
N GLY A 330 5.28 -16.80 9.55
CA GLY A 330 4.79 -16.16 10.78
C GLY A 330 5.40 -14.78 11.06
N GLY A 331 6.56 -14.44 10.48
CA GLY A 331 7.20 -13.13 10.65
C GLY A 331 6.31 -11.95 10.20
N PRO A 332 5.91 -11.89 8.92
CA PRO A 332 4.99 -10.87 8.40
C PRO A 332 3.66 -10.77 9.17
N VAL A 333 3.15 -11.90 9.68
CA VAL A 333 1.95 -11.93 10.52
C VAL A 333 2.22 -11.27 11.88
N GLY A 334 3.34 -11.61 12.51
CA GLY A 334 3.78 -10.99 13.76
C GLY A 334 3.96 -9.48 13.64
N ASP A 335 4.59 -9.01 12.56
CA ASP A 335 4.75 -7.58 12.28
C ASP A 335 3.39 -6.87 12.14
N PHE A 336 2.44 -7.51 11.45
CA PHE A 336 1.09 -6.98 11.30
C PHE A 336 0.33 -6.90 12.64
N LEU A 337 0.38 -7.96 13.46
CA LEU A 337 -0.23 -7.99 14.79
C LEU A 337 0.38 -6.90 15.70
N THR A 338 1.70 -6.75 15.66
CA THR A 338 2.45 -5.70 16.38
C THR A 338 2.00 -4.31 15.93
N ALA A 339 1.90 -4.08 14.62
CA ALA A 339 1.45 -2.81 14.05
C ALA A 339 0.01 -2.46 14.47
N ALA A 340 -0.88 -3.46 14.57
CA ALA A 340 -2.27 -3.27 14.98
C ALA A 340 -2.43 -2.79 16.43
N VAL A 341 -1.46 -3.04 17.31
CA VAL A 341 -1.49 -2.62 18.73
C VAL A 341 -0.51 -1.47 19.05
N SER A 342 0.08 -0.86 18.01
CA SER A 342 1.18 0.10 18.15
C SER A 342 0.75 1.55 18.46
N ALA A 343 -0.53 1.89 18.38
CA ALA A 343 -0.96 3.27 18.62
C ALA A 343 -0.69 3.71 20.06
N GLY A 344 -0.47 5.02 20.25
CA GLY A 344 -0.40 5.59 21.59
C GLY A 344 -1.73 5.41 22.34
N ARG A 345 -1.65 5.28 23.66
CA ARG A 345 -2.83 5.34 24.55
C ARG A 345 -3.47 6.73 24.43
N GLY A 346 -4.79 6.83 24.49
CA GLY A 346 -5.49 8.12 24.47
C GLY A 346 -6.94 8.07 24.01
N VAL A 347 -7.50 9.24 23.71
CA VAL A 347 -8.88 9.48 23.23
C VAL A 347 -9.10 9.18 21.76
N THR A 348 -8.04 9.05 20.98
CA THR A 348 -8.13 9.05 19.52
C THR A 348 -8.81 7.78 19.01
N GLU A 349 -9.38 7.84 17.81
CA GLU A 349 -9.88 6.64 17.14
C GLU A 349 -8.76 5.61 16.92
N ASP A 350 -7.53 6.06 16.68
CA ASP A 350 -6.35 5.19 16.62
C ASP A 350 -6.11 4.43 17.95
N ALA A 351 -6.27 5.11 19.09
CA ALA A 351 -6.13 4.47 20.41
C ALA A 351 -7.26 3.47 20.67
N LYS A 352 -8.49 3.81 20.25
CA LYS A 352 -9.67 2.93 20.32
C LYS A 352 -9.48 1.65 19.51
N GLU A 353 -9.11 1.79 18.24
CA GLU A 353 -8.88 0.64 17.36
C GLU A 353 -7.72 -0.21 17.88
N SER A 354 -6.65 0.40 18.39
CA SER A 354 -5.53 -0.32 19.00
C SER A 354 -5.97 -1.13 20.24
N ALA A 355 -6.78 -0.54 21.12
CA ALA A 355 -7.33 -1.26 22.27
C ALA A 355 -8.24 -2.42 21.84
N TRP A 356 -9.09 -2.22 20.82
CA TRP A 356 -9.88 -3.32 20.25
C TRP A 356 -9.01 -4.40 19.61
N SER A 357 -7.92 -4.05 18.92
CA SER A 357 -6.96 -5.02 18.37
C SER A 357 -6.37 -5.90 19.47
N VAL A 358 -6.03 -5.35 20.63
CA VAL A 358 -5.54 -6.15 21.78
C VAL A 358 -6.60 -7.17 22.21
N VAL A 359 -7.84 -6.73 22.38
CA VAL A 359 -8.95 -7.60 22.78
C VAL A 359 -9.16 -8.74 21.77
N THR A 360 -9.15 -8.43 20.47
CA THR A 360 -9.37 -9.43 19.41
C THR A 360 -8.20 -10.42 19.32
N ILE A 361 -6.95 -9.96 19.45
CA ILE A 361 -5.75 -10.81 19.45
C ILE A 361 -5.73 -11.75 20.66
N VAL A 362 -5.98 -11.23 21.86
CA VAL A 362 -5.98 -12.03 23.10
C VAL A 362 -7.05 -13.13 23.04
N ARG A 363 -8.25 -12.77 22.58
CA ARG A 363 -9.33 -13.72 22.38
C ARG A 363 -8.98 -14.79 21.33
N ALA A 364 -8.43 -14.38 20.18
CA ALA A 364 -8.04 -15.32 19.14
C ALA A 364 -6.97 -16.32 19.61
N ALA A 365 -5.99 -15.86 20.40
CA ALA A 365 -4.98 -16.72 21.00
C ALA A 365 -5.56 -17.68 22.05
N SER A 366 -6.50 -17.22 22.88
CA SER A 366 -7.23 -18.08 23.82
C SER A 366 -7.99 -19.19 23.09
N GLU A 367 -8.76 -18.83 22.06
CA GLU A 367 -9.55 -19.76 21.25
C GLU A 367 -8.67 -20.70 20.39
N PHE A 368 -7.44 -20.30 20.04
CA PHE A 368 -6.49 -21.18 19.36
C PHE A 368 -6.13 -22.40 20.21
N GLY A 369 -5.84 -22.21 21.51
CA GLY A 369 -5.53 -23.31 22.42
C GLY A 369 -6.68 -24.32 22.57
N ASP A 370 -7.92 -23.82 22.58
CA ASP A 370 -9.12 -24.67 22.64
C ASP A 370 -9.31 -25.47 21.33
N ARG A 371 -9.05 -24.86 20.16
CA ARG A 371 -9.18 -25.52 18.85
C ARG A 371 -8.02 -26.48 18.52
N ARG A 372 -6.82 -26.19 19.01
CA ARG A 372 -5.57 -26.91 18.70
C ARG A 372 -4.78 -27.22 19.98
N PRO A 373 -5.26 -28.12 20.86
CA PRO A 373 -4.57 -28.43 22.10
C PRO A 373 -3.15 -28.94 21.84
N GLY A 374 -2.15 -28.30 22.46
CA GLY A 374 -0.73 -28.68 22.35
C GLY A 374 -0.01 -28.18 21.08
N ALA A 375 -0.70 -27.52 20.16
CA ALA A 375 -0.04 -26.90 19.01
C ALA A 375 0.73 -25.63 19.42
N ALA A 376 1.91 -25.44 18.84
CA ALA A 376 2.72 -24.24 19.07
C ALA A 376 2.50 -23.24 17.92
N LEU A 377 2.18 -21.99 18.29
CA LEU A 377 2.09 -20.88 17.33
C LEU A 377 3.44 -20.61 16.65
N PRO A 378 3.47 -20.06 15.42
CA PRO A 378 4.69 -19.61 14.76
C PRO A 378 5.49 -18.59 15.58
N ASP A 379 6.82 -18.52 15.39
CA ASP A 379 7.71 -17.73 16.25
C ASP A 379 7.42 -16.23 16.16
N GLY A 380 7.17 -15.72 14.95
CA GLY A 380 6.79 -14.32 14.74
C GLY A 380 5.45 -13.97 15.38
N VAL A 381 4.48 -14.89 15.37
CA VAL A 381 3.18 -14.71 16.05
C VAL A 381 3.39 -14.66 17.57
N ARG A 382 4.14 -15.60 18.15
CA ARG A 382 4.43 -15.60 19.59
C ARG A 382 5.13 -14.32 20.04
N ALA A 383 6.11 -13.84 19.28
CA ALA A 383 6.80 -12.59 19.57
C ALA A 383 5.84 -11.38 19.59
N ALA A 384 4.87 -11.34 18.66
CA ALA A 384 3.84 -10.30 18.65
C ALA A 384 2.86 -10.40 19.84
N LEU A 385 2.52 -11.63 20.28
CA LEU A 385 1.72 -11.82 21.50
C LEU A 385 2.48 -11.34 22.74
N ALA A 386 3.75 -11.70 22.89
CA ALA A 386 4.59 -11.22 23.99
C ALA A 386 4.73 -9.69 23.99
N PHE A 387 4.96 -9.07 22.82
CA PHE A 387 4.96 -7.62 22.66
C PHE A 387 3.63 -6.99 23.10
N THR A 388 2.51 -7.59 22.70
CA THR A 388 1.16 -7.14 23.10
C THR A 388 0.99 -7.21 24.62
N ALA A 389 1.40 -8.32 25.22
CA ALA A 389 1.33 -8.57 26.66
C ALA A 389 2.13 -7.52 27.45
N ASP A 390 3.38 -7.25 27.06
CA ASP A 390 4.24 -6.26 27.73
C ASP A 390 3.74 -4.84 27.55
N ARG A 391 3.35 -4.45 26.33
CA ARG A 391 2.89 -3.09 26.02
C ARG A 391 1.60 -2.72 26.76
N TYR A 392 0.70 -3.68 26.92
CA TYR A 392 -0.60 -3.50 27.55
C TYR A 392 -0.68 -4.06 28.97
N LEU A 393 0.46 -4.42 29.58
CA LEU A 393 0.52 -4.98 30.93
C LEU A 393 -0.32 -4.20 31.96
N PRO A 394 -0.25 -2.85 32.04
CA PRO A 394 -1.08 -2.11 33.01
C PRO A 394 -2.59 -2.28 32.79
N ASP A 395 -3.05 -2.43 31.54
CA ASP A 395 -4.47 -2.60 31.24
C ASP A 395 -4.93 -4.04 31.41
N LEU A 396 -4.09 -5.00 31.00
CA LEU A 396 -4.35 -6.43 31.19
C LEU A 396 -4.37 -6.80 32.68
N ALA A 397 -3.70 -6.02 33.53
CA ALA A 397 -3.80 -6.13 34.98
C ALA A 397 -5.16 -5.71 35.55
N ALA A 398 -5.99 -4.96 34.81
CA ALA A 398 -7.33 -4.58 35.23
C ALA A 398 -8.41 -5.49 34.59
N PRO A 399 -8.65 -6.71 35.11
CA PRO A 399 -9.56 -7.67 34.50
C PRO A 399 -10.96 -7.07 34.32
N GLY A 400 -11.56 -7.36 33.17
CA GLY A 400 -12.95 -7.01 32.89
C GLY A 400 -13.89 -8.19 33.12
N PRO A 401 -15.21 -7.94 33.26
CA PRO A 401 -16.22 -9.00 33.23
C PRO A 401 -16.33 -9.68 31.85
N GLY A 402 -15.68 -9.14 30.83
CA GLY A 402 -15.67 -9.66 29.47
C GLY A 402 -14.56 -9.02 28.62
N ASN A 403 -14.61 -9.32 27.33
CA ASN A 403 -13.66 -8.86 26.32
C ASN A 403 -14.21 -7.62 25.61
N GLU A 404 -13.74 -6.43 26.02
CA GLU A 404 -14.17 -5.17 25.44
C GLU A 404 -13.07 -4.10 25.52
N ALA A 405 -13.05 -3.16 24.58
CA ALA A 405 -12.31 -1.92 24.76
C ALA A 405 -13.27 -0.81 25.18
N ARG A 406 -12.97 -0.14 26.29
CA ARG A 406 -13.78 0.96 26.81
C ARG A 406 -12.89 2.06 27.39
N PRO A 407 -13.38 3.31 27.46
CA PRO A 407 -12.75 4.31 28.30
C PRO A 407 -12.88 3.91 29.79
N PRO A 408 -11.87 4.11 30.64
CA PRO A 408 -11.91 3.77 32.05
C PRO A 408 -12.98 4.59 32.79
N ALA A 409 -13.73 3.93 33.68
CA ALA A 409 -14.75 4.57 34.49
C ALA A 409 -14.14 5.60 35.45
N GLY A 410 -14.71 6.80 35.51
CA GLY A 410 -14.31 7.85 36.47
C GLY A 410 -12.97 8.53 36.21
N SER A 411 -12.25 8.18 35.14
CA SER A 411 -11.15 9.00 34.64
C SER A 411 -11.71 10.25 33.96
N PRO A 412 -10.99 11.38 33.91
CA PRO A 412 -11.32 12.42 32.94
C PRO A 412 -11.43 11.76 31.55
N PRO A 413 -12.29 12.25 30.66
CA PRO A 413 -12.52 11.60 29.37
C PRO A 413 -11.16 11.37 28.70
N GLY A 414 -10.71 10.11 28.57
CA GLY A 414 -9.78 9.86 27.47
C GLY A 414 -8.59 8.92 27.46
N SER A 415 -8.71 7.67 27.86
CA SER A 415 -7.83 6.65 27.26
C SER A 415 -8.59 5.36 26.98
N TRP A 416 -8.70 4.94 25.73
CA TRP A 416 -9.23 3.60 25.44
C TRP A 416 -8.32 2.53 26.06
N THR A 417 -8.89 1.66 26.90
CA THR A 417 -8.16 0.55 27.54
C THR A 417 -8.80 -0.78 27.16
N PRO A 418 -8.00 -1.80 26.79
CA PRO A 418 -8.51 -3.15 26.60
C PRO A 418 -8.83 -3.77 27.95
N HIS A 419 -10.00 -4.39 28.04
CA HIS A 419 -10.37 -5.27 29.14
C HIS A 419 -10.57 -6.68 28.58
N VAL A 420 -9.95 -7.64 29.24
CA VAL A 420 -9.99 -9.05 28.85
C VAL A 420 -10.50 -9.87 30.03
N ALA A 421 -11.32 -10.88 29.73
CA ALA A 421 -11.70 -11.88 30.71
C ALA A 421 -10.46 -12.63 31.25
N GLU A 422 -10.43 -12.91 32.55
CA GLU A 422 -9.27 -13.52 33.20
C GLU A 422 -8.90 -14.91 32.64
N ALA A 423 -9.91 -15.69 32.23
CA ALA A 423 -9.70 -16.98 31.57
C ALA A 423 -8.96 -16.84 30.24
N ASP A 424 -9.34 -15.86 29.42
CA ASP A 424 -8.70 -15.60 28.12
C ASP A 424 -7.28 -15.05 28.29
N LEU A 425 -7.09 -14.14 29.26
CA LEU A 425 -5.75 -13.63 29.58
C LEU A 425 -4.80 -14.77 29.97
N THR A 426 -5.25 -15.68 30.83
CA THR A 426 -4.43 -16.81 31.29
C THR A 426 -3.99 -17.70 30.12
N ARG A 427 -4.92 -18.06 29.23
CA ARG A 427 -4.61 -18.89 28.05
C ARG A 427 -3.71 -18.15 27.05
N PHE A 428 -3.98 -16.86 26.81
CA PHE A 428 -3.13 -16.02 25.98
C PHE A 428 -1.69 -15.97 26.48
N VAL A 429 -1.46 -15.81 27.80
CA VAL A 429 -0.12 -15.79 28.39
C VAL A 429 0.63 -17.09 28.13
N HIS A 430 -0.02 -18.25 28.22
CA HIS A 430 0.61 -19.53 27.90
C HIS A 430 1.03 -19.67 26.42
N HIS A 431 0.31 -19.02 25.51
CA HIS A 431 0.69 -18.97 24.10
C HIS A 431 1.79 -17.94 23.80
N ALA A 432 1.77 -16.80 24.49
CA ALA A 432 2.78 -15.76 24.38
C ALA A 432 4.14 -16.22 24.95
N PHE A 433 4.10 -16.95 26.07
CA PHE A 433 5.27 -17.38 26.84
C PHE A 433 5.26 -18.92 26.99
N PRO A 434 5.83 -19.67 26.04
CA PRO A 434 5.80 -21.13 26.08
C PRO A 434 6.66 -21.74 27.20
N ASP A 435 7.70 -21.04 27.70
CA ASP A 435 8.38 -21.44 28.94
C ASP A 435 7.48 -21.12 30.14
N PRO A 436 7.09 -22.12 30.96
CA PRO A 436 6.25 -21.88 32.14
C PRO A 436 6.83 -20.86 33.13
N ARG A 437 8.15 -20.68 33.16
CA ARG A 437 8.83 -19.70 34.02
C ARG A 437 8.58 -18.27 33.54
N ASP A 438 8.63 -18.05 32.23
CA ASP A 438 8.37 -16.73 31.63
C ASP A 438 6.88 -16.36 31.79
N ALA A 439 5.98 -17.34 31.58
CA ALA A 439 4.56 -17.16 31.83
C ALA A 439 4.27 -16.80 33.30
N ALA A 440 4.89 -17.52 34.25
CA ALA A 440 4.74 -17.24 35.67
C ALA A 440 5.30 -15.86 36.05
N ALA A 441 6.45 -15.47 35.50
CA ALA A 441 7.05 -14.16 35.72
C ALA A 441 6.16 -13.02 35.18
N PHE A 442 5.54 -13.20 34.02
CA PHE A 442 4.57 -12.25 33.48
C PHE A 442 3.34 -12.13 34.38
N LEU A 443 2.74 -13.25 34.81
CA LEU A 443 1.59 -13.25 35.71
C LEU A 443 1.90 -12.62 37.07
N ALA A 444 3.12 -12.76 37.58
CA ALA A 444 3.56 -12.06 38.78
C ALA A 444 3.54 -10.53 38.60
N ARG A 445 4.06 -10.01 37.48
CA ARG A 445 3.99 -8.58 37.13
C ARG A 445 2.55 -8.09 37.00
N VAL A 446 1.66 -8.90 36.43
CA VAL A 446 0.21 -8.61 36.37
C VAL A 446 -0.37 -8.44 37.80
N ALA A 447 -0.03 -9.36 38.71
CA ALA A 447 -0.48 -9.29 40.11
C ALA A 447 0.09 -8.09 40.87
N GLU A 448 1.36 -7.71 40.63
CA GLU A 448 1.98 -6.51 41.19
C GLU A 448 1.20 -5.24 40.79
N HIS A 449 0.90 -5.09 39.50
CA HIS A 449 0.07 -3.99 38.99
C HIS A 449 -1.33 -3.95 39.63
N ARG A 450 -1.98 -5.11 39.83
CA ARG A 450 -3.29 -5.22 40.51
C ARG A 450 -3.26 -4.69 41.94
N THR A 451 -2.17 -4.92 42.67
CA THR A 451 -2.04 -4.52 44.07
C THR A 451 -1.58 -3.07 44.26
N GLY A 452 -1.29 -2.35 43.18
CA GLY A 452 -0.73 -0.99 43.24
C GLY A 452 0.70 -0.92 43.79
N ARG A 453 1.35 -2.08 44.02
CA ARG A 453 2.79 -2.16 44.28
C ARG A 453 3.52 -2.09 42.94
N GLY A 454 3.61 -0.89 42.37
CA GLY A 454 4.51 -0.66 41.25
C GLY A 454 5.95 -0.97 41.66
N PRO A 455 6.84 -1.37 40.72
CA PRO A 455 8.24 -1.55 41.02
C PRO A 455 8.78 -0.27 41.64
N ASP A 456 9.39 -0.39 42.81
CA ASP A 456 10.04 0.71 43.50
C ASP A 456 11.08 1.31 42.52
N PRO A 457 10.96 2.58 42.08
CA PRO A 457 11.84 3.15 41.06
C PRO A 457 13.32 3.27 41.51
N GLY A 458 13.67 2.73 42.68
CA GLY A 458 14.97 2.86 43.33
C GLY A 458 16.01 1.78 43.03
N ILE A 459 15.74 0.75 42.22
CA ILE A 459 16.75 -0.29 41.92
C ILE A 459 16.85 -0.57 40.42
N VAL A 460 17.48 0.37 39.71
CA VAL A 460 18.26 0.04 38.49
C VAL A 460 19.70 0.39 38.84
N GLY A 461 20.40 -0.58 39.43
CA GLY A 461 21.84 -0.51 39.68
C GLY A 461 22.60 -0.67 38.35
N GLY A 462 23.66 0.14 38.22
CA GLY A 462 24.50 0.26 37.03
C GLY A 462 25.48 -0.88 36.77
#